data_AF-A0A4Y9Q3T5-F1
#
_entry.id   AF-A0A4Y9Q3T5-F1
#
_cell.length_a   1.000
_cell.length_b   1.000
_cell.length_c   1.000
_cell.angle_alpha   90.00
_cell.angle_beta   90.00
_cell.angle_gamma   90.00
#
_symmetry.space_group_name_H-M   'P 1'
#
loop_
_entity.id
_entity.type
_entity.pdbx_description
1 polymer ?
#
loop_
_entity_poly.entity_id
_entity_poly.type
_entity_poly.pdbx_seq_one_letter_code
_entity_poly.pdbx_strand_id
1 'polypeptide(L)'
;MASMSGRGFGRLIYVGSANSRDVQELGSDLGLVAGLGMRALHKVVADECGADGITTTAVLRGRIATDEDVAACAVWLASDVAGYLTGVTISIDGGLASPVF
;
A
#
# COMPACT_ATOMS: atom_id res chain seq x y z
N MET A 1 7.21 15.65 3.32
CA MET A 1 7.87 15.57 2.00
C MET A 1 9.19 16.33 1.97
N ALA A 2 9.23 17.63 2.27
CA ALA A 2 10.47 18.44 2.18
C ALA A 2 11.73 17.84 2.87
N SER A 3 11.60 17.27 4.07
CA SER A 3 12.73 16.62 4.75
C SER A 3 13.17 15.29 4.11
N MET A 4 12.26 14.59 3.42
CA MET A 4 12.53 13.33 2.72
C MET A 4 13.20 13.61 1.37
N SER A 5 12.68 14.59 0.61
CA SER A 5 13.29 15.03 -0.65
C SER A 5 14.70 15.55 -0.43
N GLY A 6 14.94 16.33 0.64
CA GLY A 6 16.29 16.81 1.00
C GLY A 6 17.30 15.69 1.33
N ARG A 7 16.83 14.47 1.63
CA ARG A 7 17.66 13.30 1.91
C ARG A 7 17.77 12.34 0.72
N GLY A 8 17.00 12.56 -0.36
CA GLY A 8 16.89 11.62 -1.48
C GLY A 8 16.32 10.26 -1.08
N PHE A 9 15.63 10.18 0.07
CA PHE A 9 15.10 8.93 0.60
C PHE A 9 13.80 9.15 1.37
N GLY A 10 12.78 8.38 1.00
CA GLY A 10 11.53 8.35 1.72
C GLY A 10 10.71 7.11 1.44
N ARG A 11 9.90 6.70 2.43
CA ARG A 11 8.97 5.57 2.33
C ARG A 11 7.61 6.00 2.89
N LEU A 12 6.59 6.08 2.03
CA LEU A 12 5.20 6.18 2.43
C LEU A 12 4.56 4.79 2.33
N ILE A 13 4.08 4.27 3.45
CA ILE A 13 3.45 2.95 3.50
C ILE A 13 2.07 3.15 4.11
N TYR A 14 1.05 2.98 3.28
CA TYR A 14 -0.34 2.96 3.72
C TYR A 14 -0.73 1.53 4.10
N VAL A 15 -1.29 1.35 5.30
CA VAL A 15 -1.86 0.08 5.74
C VAL A 15 -3.38 0.18 5.64
N GLY A 16 -3.99 -0.70 4.86
CA GLY A 16 -5.42 -0.72 4.58
C GLY A 16 -6.00 -2.13 4.59
N SER A 17 -7.22 -2.26 4.07
CA SER A 17 -7.95 -3.54 4.01
C SER A 17 -7.90 -4.14 2.60
N ALA A 18 -7.79 -5.46 2.49
CA ALA A 18 -7.89 -6.18 1.23
C ALA A 18 -9.27 -6.02 0.56
N ASN A 19 -10.31 -5.73 1.35
CA ASN A 19 -11.65 -5.42 0.83
C ASN A 19 -11.65 -4.17 -0.06
N SER A 20 -10.63 -3.31 0.03
CA SER A 20 -10.46 -2.16 -0.85
C SER A 20 -9.97 -2.51 -2.27
N ARG A 21 -9.96 -3.80 -2.63
CA ARG A 21 -9.74 -4.29 -4.01
C ARG A 21 -11.02 -4.60 -4.76
N ASP A 22 -12.10 -4.95 -4.06
CA ASP A 22 -13.32 -5.45 -4.69
C ASP A 22 -14.52 -4.58 -4.33
N VAL A 23 -15.25 -4.15 -5.35
CA VAL A 23 -16.39 -3.23 -5.24
C VAL A 23 -17.71 -4.01 -5.04
N GLN A 24 -17.67 -5.35 -5.08
CA GLN A 24 -18.88 -6.17 -5.02
C GLN A 24 -19.43 -6.44 -3.61
N GLU A 25 -18.61 -6.37 -2.55
CA GLU A 25 -19.09 -6.51 -1.16
C GLU A 25 -19.50 -5.15 -0.57
N LEU A 26 -20.64 -4.63 -1.04
CA LEU A 26 -21.27 -3.37 -0.58
C LEU A 26 -21.88 -3.52 0.83
N GLY A 27 -21.03 -3.62 1.85
CA GLY A 27 -21.45 -3.76 3.25
C GLY A 27 -21.08 -2.59 4.17
N SER A 28 -20.16 -1.71 3.77
CA SER A 28 -19.80 -0.50 4.55
C SER A 28 -19.06 0.52 3.67
N ASP A 29 -19.79 1.50 3.15
CA ASP A 29 -19.33 2.37 2.05
C ASP A 29 -18.12 3.25 2.39
N LEU A 30 -17.95 3.69 3.65
CA LEU A 30 -16.89 4.64 4.00
C LEU A 30 -15.49 4.01 3.98
N GLY A 31 -15.33 2.79 4.49
CA GLY A 31 -14.03 2.12 4.54
C GLY A 31 -13.51 1.74 3.15
N LEU A 32 -14.42 1.31 2.27
CA LEU A 32 -14.12 1.03 0.87
C LEU A 32 -13.71 2.31 0.12
N VAL A 33 -14.53 3.37 0.20
CA VAL A 33 -14.24 4.66 -0.48
C VAL A 33 -12.94 5.28 0.04
N ALA A 34 -12.70 5.26 1.35
CA ALA A 34 -11.44 5.73 1.92
C ALA A 34 -10.26 4.90 1.42
N GLY A 35 -10.39 3.56 1.37
CA GLY A 35 -9.36 2.68 0.85
C GLY A 35 -9.06 2.91 -0.64
N LEU A 36 -10.08 3.08 -1.48
CA LEU A 36 -9.93 3.42 -2.89
C LEU A 36 -9.28 4.80 -3.08
N GLY A 37 -9.70 5.80 -2.32
CA GLY A 37 -9.12 7.14 -2.31
C GLY A 37 -7.64 7.12 -1.94
N MET A 38 -7.27 6.36 -0.90
CA MET A 38 -5.87 6.17 -0.51
C MET A 38 -5.04 5.47 -1.58
N ARG A 39 -5.62 4.51 -2.32
CA ARG A 39 -4.95 3.85 -3.45
C ARG A 39 -4.82 4.77 -4.66
N ALA A 40 -5.77 5.65 -4.91
CA ALA A 40 -5.59 6.69 -5.93
C ALA A 40 -4.48 7.68 -5.52
N LEU A 41 -4.52 8.14 -4.27
CA LEU A 41 -3.57 9.09 -3.72
C LEU A 41 -2.14 8.54 -3.79
N HIS A 42 -1.92 7.29 -3.41
CA HIS A 42 -0.58 6.72 -3.46
C HIS A 42 -0.02 6.64 -4.88
N LYS A 43 -0.88 6.60 -5.92
CA LYS A 43 -0.42 6.54 -7.31
C LYS A 43 0.04 7.92 -7.76
N VAL A 44 -0.69 8.95 -7.37
CA VAL A 44 -0.32 10.35 -7.61
C VAL A 44 1.00 10.68 -6.91
N VAL A 45 1.12 10.36 -5.61
CA VAL A 45 2.35 10.61 -4.85
C VAL A 45 3.55 9.85 -5.43
N ALA A 46 3.34 8.65 -6.00
CA ALA A 46 4.41 7.89 -6.64
C ALA A 46 4.98 8.63 -7.85
N ASP A 47 4.11 9.25 -8.64
CA ASP A 47 4.47 10.00 -9.83
C ASP A 47 5.18 11.32 -9.46
N GLU A 48 4.62 12.05 -8.49
CA GLU A 48 5.14 13.35 -8.08
C GLU A 48 6.45 13.28 -7.31
N CYS A 49 6.63 12.26 -6.48
CA CYS A 49 7.75 12.17 -5.54
C CYS A 49 8.78 11.08 -5.91
N GLY A 50 8.52 10.27 -6.93
CA GLY A 50 9.42 9.17 -7.32
C GLY A 50 10.82 9.66 -7.70
N ALA A 51 10.92 10.82 -8.37
CA ALA A 51 12.20 11.43 -8.74
C ALA A 51 13.03 11.88 -7.52
N ASP A 52 12.40 12.15 -6.39
CA ASP A 52 13.05 12.56 -5.14
C ASP A 52 13.54 11.35 -4.29
N GLY A 53 13.47 10.12 -4.82
CA GLY A 53 13.83 8.90 -4.09
C GLY A 53 12.80 8.50 -3.03
N ILE A 54 11.56 8.98 -3.17
CA ILE A 54 10.45 8.68 -2.27
C ILE A 54 9.57 7.61 -2.92
N THR A 55 9.46 6.44 -2.29
CA THR A 55 8.51 5.42 -2.72
C THR A 55 7.23 5.51 -1.90
N THR A 56 6.12 5.14 -2.53
CA THR A 56 4.83 5.05 -1.87
C THR A 56 4.13 3.75 -2.25
N THR A 57 3.66 3.02 -1.24
CA THR A 57 3.10 1.68 -1.41
C THR A 57 1.91 1.50 -0.48
N ALA A 58 1.07 0.53 -0.79
CA ALA A 58 -0.07 0.15 0.04
C ALA A 58 0.03 -1.32 0.41
N VAL A 59 -0.13 -1.63 1.71
CA VAL A 59 -0.23 -2.98 2.26
C VAL A 59 -1.68 -3.20 2.66
N LEU A 60 -2.36 -4.15 2.03
CA LEU A 60 -3.75 -4.45 2.29
C LEU A 60 -3.88 -5.75 3.08
N ARG A 61 -4.36 -5.65 4.31
CA ARG A 61 -4.59 -6.78 5.20
C ARG A 61 -5.88 -7.51 4.83
N GLY A 62 -5.78 -8.81 4.57
CA GLY A 62 -6.92 -9.71 4.43
C GLY A 62 -7.38 -10.29 5.77
N ARG A 63 -8.58 -10.89 5.77
CA ARG A 63 -9.27 -11.36 6.98
C ARG A 63 -8.45 -12.35 7.83
N ILE A 64 -7.61 -13.16 7.20
CA ILE A 64 -6.83 -14.21 7.87
C ILE A 64 -5.40 -13.77 8.22
N ALA A 65 -4.97 -12.59 7.79
CA ALA A 65 -3.61 -12.11 8.04
C ALA A 65 -3.44 -11.61 9.48
N THR A 66 -2.28 -11.92 10.06
CA THR A 66 -1.86 -11.43 11.38
C THR A 66 -1.25 -10.03 11.28
N ASP A 67 -1.07 -9.38 12.43
CA ASP A 67 -0.40 -8.09 12.48
C ASP A 67 1.09 -8.23 12.13
N GLU A 68 1.69 -9.37 12.49
CA GLU A 68 3.06 -9.75 12.14
C GLU A 68 3.25 -9.88 10.62
N ASP A 69 2.29 -10.46 9.90
CA ASP A 69 2.34 -10.58 8.44
C ASP A 69 2.38 -9.19 7.76
N VAL A 70 1.54 -8.27 8.25
CA VAL A 70 1.48 -6.89 7.76
C VAL A 70 2.77 -6.14 8.12
N ALA A 71 3.24 -6.28 9.36
CA ALA A 71 4.46 -5.63 9.83
C ALA A 71 5.70 -6.10 9.06
N ALA A 72 5.81 -7.41 8.79
CA ALA A 72 6.91 -7.96 8.01
C ALA A 72 6.96 -7.36 6.59
N CYS A 73 5.80 -7.26 5.93
CA CYS A 73 5.71 -6.60 4.63
C CYS A 73 6.07 -5.11 4.70
N ALA A 74 5.55 -4.40 5.70
CA ALA A 74 5.83 -2.97 5.88
C ALA A 74 7.33 -2.70 6.16
N VAL A 75 7.98 -3.52 6.99
CA VAL A 75 9.42 -3.42 7.26
C VAL A 75 10.24 -3.66 6.00
N TRP A 76 9.88 -4.68 5.21
CA TRP A 76 10.54 -4.92 3.94
C TRP A 76 10.35 -3.76 2.96
N LEU A 77 9.14 -3.21 2.83
CA LEU A 77 8.86 -2.03 2.02
C LEU A 77 9.61 -0.77 2.49
N ALA A 78 9.87 -0.66 3.79
CA ALA A 78 10.63 0.44 4.38
C ALA A 78 12.14 0.36 4.09
N SER A 79 12.62 -0.77 3.58
CA SER A 79 14.05 -0.99 3.32
C SER A 79 14.53 -0.42 1.98
N ASP A 80 15.84 -0.49 1.75
CA ASP A 80 16.47 -0.13 0.48
C ASP A 80 16.16 -1.13 -0.64
N VAL A 81 16.02 -2.42 -0.31
CA VAL A 81 15.81 -3.47 -1.32
C VAL A 81 14.45 -3.37 -2.01
N ALA A 82 13.48 -2.74 -1.36
CA ALA A 82 12.18 -2.43 -1.95
C ALA A 82 12.16 -1.07 -2.69
N GLY A 83 13.31 -0.41 -2.88
CA GLY A 83 13.40 0.96 -3.41
C GLY A 83 12.87 1.15 -4.84
N TYR A 84 12.67 0.06 -5.59
CA TYR A 84 12.07 0.12 -6.92
C TYR A 84 10.53 -0.03 -6.92
N LEU A 85 9.93 -0.33 -5.76
CA LEU A 85 8.50 -0.57 -5.63
C LEU A 85 7.80 0.73 -5.20
N THR A 86 7.11 1.37 -6.15
CA THR A 86 6.34 2.59 -5.90
C THR A 86 5.03 2.58 -6.71
N GLY A 87 3.96 3.15 -6.17
CA GLY A 87 2.63 3.16 -6.76
C GLY A 87 2.01 1.77 -6.91
N VAL A 88 2.46 0.81 -6.10
CA VAL A 88 1.99 -0.59 -6.11
C VAL A 88 1.27 -0.95 -4.82
N THR A 89 0.24 -1.78 -4.94
CA THR A 89 -0.50 -2.33 -3.80
C THR A 89 -0.15 -3.80 -3.58
N ILE A 90 0.34 -4.13 -2.39
CA ILE A 90 0.62 -5.50 -1.93
C ILE A 90 -0.54 -5.99 -1.07
N SER A 91 -1.13 -7.12 -1.45
CA SER A 91 -2.15 -7.81 -0.65
C SER A 91 -1.47 -8.80 0.29
N ILE A 92 -1.88 -8.81 1.56
CA ILE A 92 -1.49 -9.79 2.57
C ILE A 92 -2.78 -10.49 3.00
N ASP A 93 -3.28 -11.40 2.18
CA ASP A 93 -4.62 -11.99 2.31
C ASP A 93 -4.67 -13.50 2.07
N GLY A 94 -3.52 -14.15 1.89
CA GLY A 94 -3.43 -15.58 1.61
C GLY A 94 -4.03 -16.01 0.27
N GLY A 95 -4.19 -15.08 -0.69
CA GLY A 95 -4.72 -15.36 -2.02
C GLY A 95 -6.23 -15.11 -2.15
N LEU A 96 -6.91 -14.65 -1.10
CA LEU A 96 -8.37 -14.45 -1.11
C LEU A 96 -8.81 -13.44 -2.17
N ALA A 97 -8.09 -12.33 -2.35
CA ALA A 97 -8.44 -11.29 -3.31
C ALA A 97 -7.83 -11.49 -4.72
N SER A 98 -7.09 -12.58 -4.92
CA SER A 98 -6.55 -12.97 -6.22
C SER A 98 -6.64 -14.49 -6.39
N PRO A 99 -7.84 -15.08 -6.42
CA PRO A 99 -8.01 -16.49 -6.74
C PRO A 99 -7.65 -16.68 -8.21
N VAL A 100 -6.41 -17.12 -8.47
CA VAL A 100 -5.96 -17.48 -9.82
C VAL A 100 -6.35 -18.93 -10.14
N PHE A 101 -7.04 -19.60 -9.21
CA PHE A 101 -7.74 -20.88 -9.35
C PHE A 101 -9.06 -20.82 -8.58
#